data_AF-A0A914LAI7-F1
#
_entry.id   AF-A0A914LAI7-F1
#
_cell.length_a   1.000
_cell.length_b   1.000
_cell.length_c   1.000
_cell.angle_alpha   90.00
_cell.angle_beta   90.00
_cell.angle_gamma   90.00
#
_symmetry.space_group_name_H-M   'P 1'
#
loop_
_entity.id
_entity.type
_entity.pdbx_description
1 polymer ?
#
loop_
_entity_poly.entity_id
_entity_poly.type
_entity_poly.pdbx_seq_one_letter_code
_entity_poly.pdbx_strand_id
1 'polypeptide(L)'
;MFLYILFSVLEAVASNQIATNMHSDAYGLVFGINNFVTILSITLFTFFFVDKNGPLNLGIEQMFISFSIFFLSISVIFALMELAVRYFQRK
;
A
#
# COMPACT_ATOMS: atom_id res chain seq x y z
N MET A 1 6.43 -18.82 0.12
CA MET A 1 7.73 -18.34 -0.39
C MET A 1 7.60 -17.73 -1.80
N PHE A 2 7.13 -18.46 -2.81
CA PHE A 2 6.94 -17.91 -4.18
C PHE A 2 6.07 -16.65 -4.25
N LEU A 3 4.90 -16.65 -3.61
CA LEU A 3 3.98 -15.50 -3.59
C LEU A 3 4.58 -14.24 -2.95
N TYR A 4 5.43 -14.40 -1.94
CA TYR A 4 6.11 -13.29 -1.28
C TYR A 4 7.13 -12.63 -2.23
N ILE A 5 7.94 -13.45 -2.90
CA ILE A 5 8.91 -12.97 -3.89
C ILE A 5 8.16 -12.27 -5.04
N LEU A 6 7.07 -12.87 -5.53
CA LEU A 6 6.26 -12.29 -6.59
C LEU A 6 5.71 -10.91 -6.18
N PHE A 7 5.15 -10.79 -4.97
CA PHE A 7 4.63 -9.53 -4.45
C PHE A 7 5.71 -8.44 -4.39
N SER A 8 6.86 -8.74 -3.78
CA SER A 8 7.97 -7.77 -3.67
C SER A 8 8.55 -7.38 -5.04
N VAL A 9 8.59 -8.30 -5.99
CA VAL A 9 9.04 -7.99 -7.37
C VAL A 9 8.03 -7.09 -8.08
N LEU A 10 6.73 -7.36 -7.97
CA LEU A 10 5.70 -6.53 -8.59
C LEU A 10 5.72 -5.10 -8.02
N GLU A 11 5.89 -4.95 -6.71
CA GLU A 11 6.01 -3.66 -6.05
C GLU A 11 7.25 -2.88 -6.53
N ALA A 12 8.40 -3.56 -6.66
CA ALA A 12 9.63 -2.97 -7.18
C ALA A 12 9.50 -2.54 -8.66
N VAL A 13 8.89 -3.40 -9.50
CA VAL A 13 8.66 -3.09 -10.92
C VAL A 13 7.71 -1.90 -11.07
N ALA A 14 6.62 -1.85 -10.31
CA ALA A 14 5.69 -0.73 -10.33
C ALA A 14 6.37 0.58 -9.92
N SER A 15 7.17 0.55 -8.85
CA SER A 15 7.94 1.72 -8.38
C SER A 15 8.94 2.21 -9.44
N ASN A 16 9.61 1.27 -10.13
CA ASN A 16 10.56 1.61 -11.19
C ASN A 16 9.87 2.22 -12.43
N GLN A 17 8.67 1.73 -12.79
CA GLN A 17 7.89 2.32 -13.88
C GLN A 17 7.41 3.74 -13.58
N ILE A 18 7.13 4.05 -12.31
CA ILE A 18 6.79 5.42 -11.89
C ILE A 18 8.05 6.30 -11.94
N ALA A 19 9.19 5.77 -11.48
CA ALA A 19 10.48 6.47 -11.46
C ALA A 19 10.92 6.97 -12.84
N THR A 20 10.81 6.12 -13.86
CA THR A 20 11.26 6.43 -15.23
C THR A 20 10.45 7.52 -15.91
N ASN A 21 9.24 7.80 -15.42
CA ASN A 21 8.34 8.83 -15.94
C ASN A 21 8.36 10.13 -15.11
N MET A 22 9.20 10.23 -14.08
CA MET A 22 9.31 11.42 -13.21
C MET A 22 10.61 12.20 -13.44
N HIS A 23 10.59 13.50 -13.13
CA HIS A 23 11.78 14.33 -13.12
C HIS A 23 12.69 13.93 -11.93
N SER A 24 13.99 13.77 -12.18
CA SER A 24 14.97 13.20 -11.23
C SER A 24 14.99 13.89 -9.87
N ASP A 25 14.70 15.19 -9.82
CA ASP A 25 14.79 15.99 -8.60
C ASP A 25 13.70 15.68 -7.57
N ALA A 26 12.55 15.14 -7.99
CA ALA A 26 11.45 14.77 -7.10
C ALA A 26 11.38 13.26 -6.79
N TYR A 27 12.15 12.44 -7.52
CA TYR A 27 12.06 10.98 -7.46
C TYR A 27 12.33 10.42 -6.06
N GLY A 28 13.43 10.84 -5.43
CA GLY A 28 13.81 10.35 -4.11
C GLY A 28 12.78 10.69 -3.02
N LEU A 29 12.14 11.87 -3.14
CA LEU A 29 11.09 12.29 -2.21
C LEU A 29 9.81 11.48 -2.39
N VAL A 30 9.36 11.26 -3.63
CA VAL A 30 8.16 10.46 -3.93
C VAL A 30 8.35 9.02 -3.48
N PHE A 31 9.51 8.41 -3.79
CA PHE A 31 9.84 7.06 -3.35
C PHE A 31 9.94 6.97 -1.83
N GLY A 32 10.60 7.95 -1.19
CA GLY A 32 10.75 8.01 0.26
C GLY A 32 9.41 8.13 1.00
N ILE A 33 8.52 9.03 0.55
CA ILE A 33 7.20 9.20 1.14
C ILE A 33 6.35 7.93 0.92
N ASN A 34 6.38 7.35 -0.28
CA ASN A 34 5.63 6.12 -0.55
C ASN A 34 6.06 4.99 0.40
N ASN A 35 7.37 4.76 0.54
CA ASN A 35 7.89 3.73 1.42
C ASN A 35 7.61 4.02 2.91
N PHE A 36 7.75 5.29 3.32
CA PHE A 36 7.44 5.72 4.68
C PHE A 36 5.97 5.48 5.04
N VAL A 37 5.04 5.88 4.17
CA VAL A 37 3.59 5.68 4.38
C VAL A 37 3.25 4.20 4.41
N THR A 38 3.86 3.38 3.54
CA THR A 38 3.66 1.92 3.53
C THR A 38 4.09 1.30 4.87
N ILE A 39 5.32 1.56 5.31
CA ILE A 39 5.85 0.98 6.55
C ILE A 39 5.08 1.50 7.75
N LEU A 40 4.75 2.80 7.80
CA LEU A 40 3.96 3.39 8.87
C LEU A 40 2.58 2.73 8.98
N SER A 41 1.89 2.56 7.84
CA SER A 41 0.54 1.97 7.81
C SER A 41 0.56 0.50 8.26
N ILE A 42 1.54 -0.28 7.80
CA ILE A 42 1.70 -1.69 8.22
C ILE A 42 2.07 -1.79 9.70
N THR A 43 2.89 -0.85 10.20
CA THR A 43 3.29 -0.81 11.62
C THR A 43 2.08 -0.54 12.52
N LEU A 44 1.29 0.48 12.17
CA LEU A 44 0.04 0.79 12.89
C LEU A 44 -0.93 -0.40 12.82
N PHE A 45 -1.12 -0.98 11.63
CA PHE A 45 -1.99 -2.15 11.48
C PHE A 45 -1.54 -3.31 12.37
N THR A 46 -0.24 -3.63 12.39
CA THR A 46 0.32 -4.71 13.20
C THR A 46 0.12 -4.44 14.70
N PHE A 47 0.37 -3.20 15.13
CA PHE A 47 0.18 -2.79 16.52
C PHE A 47 -1.27 -2.93 16.98
N PHE A 48 -2.25 -2.51 16.17
CA PHE A 48 -3.65 -2.55 16.57
C PHE A 48 -4.28 -3.94 16.45
N PHE A 49 -3.97 -4.67 15.38
CA PHE A 49 -4.73 -5.86 14.98
C PHE A 49 -4.00 -7.18 15.19
N VAL A 50 -2.66 -7.19 15.27
CA VAL A 50 -1.86 -8.42 15.25
C VAL A 50 -1.13 -8.68 16.57
N ASP A 51 -0.78 -7.63 17.33
CA ASP A 51 -0.11 -7.81 18.62
C ASP A 51 -1.01 -8.57 19.61
N LYS A 52 -0.45 -9.62 20.23
CA LYS A 52 -1.13 -10.44 21.24
C LYS A 52 -1.44 -9.66 22.51
N ASN A 53 -0.61 -8.66 22.82
CA ASN A 53 -0.87 -7.68 23.88
C ASN A 53 -1.54 -6.41 23.33
N GLY A 54 -1.90 -6.43 22.04
CA GLY A 54 -2.48 -5.30 21.34
C GLY A 54 -3.92 -5.02 21.78
N PRO A 55 -4.44 -3.83 21.45
CA PRO A 55 -5.70 -3.32 21.99
C PRO A 55 -6.92 -4.19 21.68
N LEU A 56 -6.88 -4.91 20.54
CA LEU A 56 -8.03 -5.67 20.03
C LEU A 56 -7.91 -7.19 20.24
N ASN A 57 -6.70 -7.71 20.55
CA ASN A 57 -6.38 -9.13 20.76
C ASN A 57 -7.22 -10.10 19.90
N LEU A 58 -7.18 -9.89 18.59
CA LEU A 58 -8.06 -10.57 17.63
C LEU A 58 -7.65 -12.04 17.45
N GLY A 59 -8.63 -12.90 17.14
CA GLY A 59 -8.35 -14.26 16.68
C GLY A 59 -7.71 -14.27 15.29
N ILE A 60 -6.97 -15.33 14.94
CA ILE A 60 -6.27 -15.46 13.64
C ILE A 60 -7.22 -15.22 12.45
N GLU A 61 -8.45 -15.75 12.49
CA GLU A 61 -9.44 -15.54 11.42
C GLU A 61 -9.83 -14.06 11.26
N GLN A 62 -9.98 -13.34 12.38
CA GLN A 62 -10.30 -11.90 12.39
C GLN A 62 -9.12 -11.06 11.90
N MET A 63 -7.88 -11.49 12.13
CA MET A 63 -6.68 -10.84 11.57
C MET A 63 -6.68 -10.91 10.05
N PHE A 64 -7.01 -12.08 9.47
CA PHE A 64 -7.10 -12.24 8.01
C PHE A 64 -8.17 -11.33 7.40
N ILE A 65 -9.35 -11.29 7.99
CA ILE A 65 -10.45 -10.41 7.52
C ILE A 65 -10.03 -8.94 7.59
N SER A 66 -9.41 -8.52 8.71
CA SER A 66 -8.95 -7.14 8.89
C SER A 66 -7.89 -6.76 7.84
N PHE A 67 -6.98 -7.67 7.53
CA PHE A 67 -5.96 -7.47 6.49
C PHE A 67 -6.60 -7.38 5.11
N SER A 68 -7.55 -8.25 4.78
CA SER A 68 -8.28 -8.18 3.51
C SER A 68 -9.03 -6.87 3.34
N ILE A 69 -9.70 -6.37 4.38
CA ILE A 69 -10.41 -5.08 4.35
C ILE A 69 -9.42 -3.92 4.17
N PHE A 70 -8.26 -3.97 4.83
CA PHE A 70 -7.22 -2.95 4.68
C PHE A 70 -6.68 -2.87 3.25
N PHE A 71 -6.39 -4.00 2.61
CA PHE A 71 -5.95 -4.00 1.21
C PHE A 71 -7.08 -3.62 0.24
N LEU A 72 -8.32 -4.02 0.53
CA LEU A 72 -9.48 -3.64 -0.26
C LEU A 72 -9.71 -2.12 -0.24
N SER A 73 -9.58 -1.48 0.92
CA SER A 73 -9.76 -0.03 1.03
C SER A 73 -8.71 0.74 0.24
N ILE A 74 -7.45 0.31 0.31
CA ILE A 74 -6.36 0.86 -0.51
C ILE A 74 -6.70 0.69 -2.00
N SER A 75 -7.11 -0.50 -2.42
CA SER A 75 -7.49 -0.77 -3.82
C SER A 75 -8.61 0.14 -4.31
N VAL A 76 -9.65 0.36 -3.50
CA VAL A 76 -10.76 1.27 -3.83
C VAL A 76 -10.27 2.70 -3.97
N ILE A 77 -9.40 3.18 -3.08
CA ILE A 77 -8.83 4.53 -3.14
C ILE A 77 -8.08 4.74 -4.46
N PHE A 78 -7.21 3.80 -4.85
CA PHE A 78 -6.47 3.87 -6.10
C PHE A 78 -7.40 3.84 -7.33
N ALA A 79 -8.43 2.99 -7.32
CA ALA A 79 -9.42 2.93 -8.40
C ALA A 79 -10.20 4.25 -8.54
N LEU A 80 -10.61 4.86 -7.43
CA LEU A 80 -11.28 6.16 -7.43
C LEU A 80 -10.35 7.29 -7.90
N MET A 81 -9.08 7.27 -7.49
CA MET A 81 -8.09 8.25 -7.93
C MET A 81 -7.89 8.15 -9.45
N GLU A 82 -7.78 6.95 -9.99
CA GLU A 82 -7.67 6.73 -11.43
C GLU A 82 -8.90 7.26 -12.18
N LEU A 83 -10.11 6.97 -11.68
CA LEU A 83 -11.35 7.51 -12.25
C LEU A 83 -11.39 9.04 -12.22
N ALA A 84 -10.96 9.65 -11.12
CA ALA A 84 -10.92 11.11 -10.97
C ALA A 84 -9.91 11.76 -11.94
N VAL A 85 -8.72 11.18 -12.09
CA VAL A 85 -7.71 11.65 -13.05
C VAL A 85 -8.24 11.53 -14.48
N ARG A 86 -8.83 10.39 -14.85
CA ARG A 86 -9.43 10.20 -16.18
C ARG A 86 -10.57 11.17 -16.45
N TYR A 87 -11.38 11.50 -15.44
CA TYR A 87 -12.44 12.49 -15.56
C TYR A 87 -11.89 13.89 -15.82
N PHE A 88 -10.83 14.30 -15.10
CA PHE A 88 -10.18 15.60 -15.29
C PHE A 88 -9.47 15.72 -16.64
N GLN A 89 -8.84 14.66 -17.14
CA GLN A 89 -8.16 14.68 -18.44
C GLN A 89 -9.11 14.67 -19.65
N ARG A 90 -10.39 14.30 -19.46
CA ARG A 90 -11.41 14.36 -20.51
C ARG A 90 -12.05 15.74 -20.67
N LYS A 91 -11.80 16.67 -19.75
CA LYS A 91 -12.25 18.06 -19.81
C LYS A 91 -11.16 18.94 -20.42
#